data_AF-A0A353GL63-F1
#
_entry.id   AF-A0A353GL63-F1
#
_cell.length_a   1.000
_cell.length_b   1.000
_cell.length_c   1.000
_cell.angle_alpha   90.00
_cell.angle_beta   90.00
_cell.angle_gamma   90.00
#
_symmetry.space_group_name_H-M   'P 1'
#
loop_
_entity.id
_entity.type
_entity.pdbx_description
1 polymer ?
#
loop_
_entity_poly.entity_id
_entity_poly.type
_entity_poly.pdbx_seq_one_letter_code
_entity_poly.pdbx_strand_id
1 'polypeptide(L)'
;KDLAVVAVESLEGTDEAIARGGRIANGSVVVVKVSKPKQDKRFDYPVVGPGTIKSIRDSGGGVLAMMAGHALFFDQEEALKIATEAGVGVIAI
;
A
#
# COMPACT_ATOMS: atom_id res chain seq x y z
N LYS A 1 2.75 14.65 -1.01
CA LYS A 1 3.18 16.06 -1.03
C LYS A 1 2.13 16.83 -0.23
N ASP A 2 2.54 17.69 0.72
CA ASP A 2 1.64 18.49 1.58
C ASP A 2 0.81 17.75 2.65
N LEU A 3 1.13 16.48 2.95
CA LEU A 3 0.45 15.65 3.96
C LEU A 3 -1.08 15.51 3.76
N ALA A 4 -1.58 15.86 2.57
CA ALA A 4 -2.98 15.75 2.22
C ALA A 4 -3.39 14.28 2.05
N VAL A 5 -4.54 13.91 2.63
CA VAL A 5 -5.17 12.61 2.38
C VAL A 5 -5.95 12.71 1.07
N VAL A 6 -5.41 12.09 0.01
CA VAL A 6 -6.00 12.14 -1.34
C VAL A 6 -6.97 10.97 -1.60
N ALA A 7 -6.84 9.88 -0.85
CA ALA A 7 -7.71 8.72 -0.93
C ALA A 7 -7.73 7.98 0.41
N VAL A 8 -8.88 7.40 0.72
CA VAL A 8 -9.07 6.41 1.79
C VAL A 8 -9.72 5.20 1.11
N GLU A 9 -9.20 4.00 1.39
CA GLU A 9 -9.75 2.75 0.90
C GLU A 9 -11.17 2.54 1.45
N SER A 10 -12.09 2.17 0.57
CA SER A 10 -13.44 1.71 0.91
C SER A 10 -13.74 0.41 0.15
N LEU A 11 -15.00 0.18 -0.22
CA LEU A 11 -15.46 -1.04 -0.88
C LEU A 11 -14.82 -1.30 -2.25
N GLU A 12 -14.16 -0.31 -2.85
CA GLU A 12 -13.40 -0.47 -4.09
C GLU A 12 -12.14 -1.32 -3.94
N GLY A 13 -11.65 -1.47 -2.71
CA GLY A 13 -10.43 -2.20 -2.41
C GLY A 13 -9.14 -1.40 -2.64
N THR A 14 -8.03 -2.01 -2.22
CA THR A 14 -6.73 -1.34 -2.12
C THR A 14 -6.21 -0.82 -3.46
N ASP A 15 -6.27 -1.62 -4.53
CA ASP A 15 -5.64 -1.27 -5.81
C ASP A 15 -6.32 -0.05 -6.46
N GLU A 16 -7.65 -0.01 -6.46
CA GLU A 16 -8.42 1.14 -6.96
C GLU A 16 -8.23 2.39 -6.08
N ALA A 17 -8.12 2.22 -4.76
CA ALA A 17 -7.81 3.33 -3.86
C ALA A 17 -6.44 3.95 -4.15
N ILE A 18 -5.43 3.12 -4.42
CA ILE A 18 -4.07 3.56 -4.79
C ILE A 18 -4.11 4.28 -6.14
N ALA A 19 -4.72 3.67 -7.16
CA ALA A 19 -4.84 4.26 -8.49
C ALA A 19 -5.57 5.61 -8.47
N ARG A 20 -6.65 5.71 -7.68
CA ARG A 20 -7.39 6.96 -7.46
C ARG A 20 -6.54 8.01 -6.75
N GLY A 21 -5.79 7.63 -5.72
CA GLY A 21 -4.86 8.51 -5.02
C GLY A 21 -3.78 9.05 -5.95
N GLY A 22 -3.17 8.20 -6.78
CA GLY A 22 -2.16 8.59 -7.77
C GLY A 22 -2.69 9.59 -8.79
N ARG A 23 -3.91 9.37 -9.32
CA ARG A 23 -4.58 10.30 -10.24
C ARG A 23 -4.80 11.69 -9.61
N ILE A 24 -5.22 11.74 -8.35
CA ILE A 24 -5.47 13.01 -7.64
C ILE A 24 -4.15 13.71 -7.29
N ALA A 25 -3.14 12.96 -6.86
CA ALA A 25 -1.83 13.51 -6.50
C ALA A 25 -0.97 13.90 -7.71
N ASN A 26 -1.37 13.50 -8.93
CA ASN A 26 -0.60 13.66 -10.17
C ASN A 26 0.83 13.13 -10.04
N GLY A 27 0.98 11.93 -9.46
CA GLY A 27 2.27 11.29 -9.27
C GLY A 27 2.37 10.55 -7.93
N SER A 28 3.59 10.53 -7.38
CA SER A 28 3.96 9.66 -6.26
C SER A 28 3.12 9.86 -4.99
N VAL A 29 2.69 8.75 -4.39
CA VAL A 29 1.88 8.69 -3.17
C VAL A 29 2.55 7.87 -2.06
N VAL A 30 2.22 8.17 -0.81
CA VAL A 30 2.52 7.32 0.34
C VAL A 30 1.26 6.54 0.70
N VAL A 31 1.33 5.23 0.58
CA VAL A 31 0.25 4.31 0.95
C VAL A 31 0.48 3.82 2.36
N VAL A 32 -0.51 4.00 3.23
CA VAL A 32 -0.45 3.58 4.63
C VAL A 32 -1.49 2.51 4.87
N LYS A 33 -1.06 1.29 5.22
CA LYS A 33 -1.95 0.16 5.50
C LYS A 33 -1.85 -0.25 6.97
N VAL A 34 -2.95 -0.04 7.70
CA VAL A 34 -3.05 -0.28 9.15
C VAL A 34 -4.19 -1.24 9.46
N SER A 35 -4.06 -2.01 10.54
CA SER A 35 -5.17 -2.81 11.07
C SER A 35 -6.07 -1.93 11.96
N LYS A 36 -7.39 -2.09 11.88
CA LYS A 36 -8.31 -1.38 12.79
C LYS A 36 -8.00 -1.75 14.26
N PRO A 37 -8.21 -0.84 15.24
CA PRO A 37 -7.89 -1.11 16.66
C PRO A 37 -8.52 -2.37 17.27
N LYS A 38 -9.64 -2.84 16.69
CA LYS A 38 -10.37 -4.05 17.11
C LYS A 38 -10.58 -5.02 15.94
N GLN A 39 -9.65 -5.02 14.99
CA GLN A 39 -9.69 -5.91 13.84
C GLN A 39 -9.64 -7.37 14.33
N ASP A 40 -10.66 -8.17 14.02
CA ASP A 40 -10.60 -9.61 14.28
C ASP A 40 -9.64 -10.25 13.26
N LYS A 41 -8.43 -10.54 13.74
CA LYS A 41 -7.34 -11.10 12.95
C LYS A 41 -7.67 -12.47 12.33
N ARG A 42 -8.73 -13.16 12.78
CA ARG A 42 -9.15 -14.45 12.20
C ARG A 42 -9.87 -14.28 10.86
N PHE A 43 -10.50 -13.13 10.66
CA PHE A 43 -11.37 -12.89 9.50
C PHE A 43 -10.83 -11.82 8.56
N ASP A 44 -10.02 -10.89 9.05
CA ASP A 44 -9.57 -9.75 8.25
C ASP A 44 -8.18 -9.29 8.73
N TYR A 45 -7.15 -9.87 8.11
CA TYR A 45 -5.76 -9.45 8.26
C TYR A 45 -5.42 -8.54 7.08
N PRO A 46 -4.92 -7.32 7.28
CA PRO A 46 -4.49 -6.48 6.17
C PRO A 46 -3.43 -7.20 5.33
N VAL A 47 -3.62 -7.21 4.01
CA VAL A 47 -2.75 -7.93 3.08
C VAL A 47 -2.01 -6.97 2.15
N VAL A 48 -0.70 -7.20 1.96
CA VAL A 48 0.12 -6.58 0.91
C VAL A 48 0.89 -7.67 0.16
N GLY A 49 1.31 -7.35 -1.06
CA GLY A 49 2.09 -8.27 -1.90
C GLY A 49 2.48 -7.63 -3.23
N PRO A 50 2.88 -8.43 -4.23
CA PRO A 50 3.31 -7.94 -5.55
C PRO A 50 2.28 -7.02 -6.23
N GLY A 51 0.98 -7.34 -6.10
CA GLY A 51 -0.11 -6.52 -6.65
C GLY A 51 -0.10 -5.10 -6.08
N THR A 52 -0.01 -4.96 -4.75
CA THR A 52 0.05 -3.65 -4.08
C THR A 52 1.24 -2.82 -4.55
N ILE A 53 2.42 -3.44 -4.69
CA ILE A 53 3.62 -2.73 -5.17
C ILE A 53 3.45 -2.29 -6.63
N LYS A 54 2.87 -3.14 -7.49
CA LYS A 54 2.56 -2.80 -8.90
C LYS A 54 1.59 -1.62 -8.96
N SER A 55 0.52 -1.61 -8.16
CA SER A 55 -0.43 -0.49 -8.09
C SER A 55 0.24 0.82 -7.68
N ILE A 56 1.18 0.78 -6.72
CA ILE A 56 1.94 1.97 -6.30
C ILE A 56 2.84 2.46 -7.44
N ARG A 57 3.59 1.56 -8.08
CA ARG A 57 4.43 1.88 -9.25
C ARG A 57 3.59 2.53 -10.35
N ASP A 58 2.46 1.92 -10.70
CA ASP A 58 1.58 2.38 -11.78
C ASP A 58 0.92 3.73 -11.46
N SER A 59 0.85 4.10 -10.18
CA SER A 59 0.40 5.41 -9.71
C SER A 59 1.49 6.50 -9.72
N GLY A 60 2.69 6.19 -10.23
CA GLY A 60 3.82 7.12 -10.25
C GLY A 60 4.86 6.88 -9.13
N GLY A 61 4.83 5.71 -8.48
CA GLY A 61 5.79 5.29 -7.46
C GLY A 61 5.53 5.88 -6.07
N GLY A 62 6.41 5.62 -5.11
CA GLY A 62 6.32 6.19 -3.77
C GLY A 62 6.67 5.23 -2.65
N VAL A 63 5.85 5.17 -1.60
CA VAL A 63 6.14 4.38 -0.40
C VAL A 63 4.93 3.56 0.02
N LEU A 64 5.17 2.30 0.40
CA LEU A 64 4.25 1.48 1.21
C LEU A 64 4.72 1.51 2.67
N ALA A 65 3.88 2.04 3.56
CA ALA A 65 4.05 1.94 5.00
C ALA A 65 2.99 0.99 5.58
N MET A 66 3.43 0.04 6.40
CA MET A 66 2.56 -0.98 7.01
C MET A 66 2.91 -1.21 8.48
N MET A 67 2.00 -1.81 9.24
CA MET A 67 2.27 -2.17 10.63
C MET A 67 2.96 -3.53 10.73
N ALA A 68 4.11 -3.57 11.42
CA ALA A 68 4.85 -4.78 11.69
C ALA A 68 4.01 -5.76 12.53
N GLY A 69 3.98 -7.05 12.16
CA GLY A 69 3.23 -8.08 12.87
C GLY A 69 1.70 -7.93 12.84
N HIS A 70 1.18 -7.02 12.03
CA HIS A 70 -0.26 -6.70 11.92
C HIS A 70 -0.76 -6.64 10.48
N ALA A 71 0.07 -7.04 9.51
CA ALA A 71 -0.29 -7.23 8.12
C ALA A 71 0.43 -8.48 7.57
N LEU A 72 -0.22 -9.19 6.64
CA LEU A 72 0.39 -10.30 5.90
C LEU A 72 1.08 -9.75 4.66
N PHE A 73 2.32 -10.19 4.46
CA PHE A 73 3.09 -9.87 3.26
C PHE A 73 3.22 -11.14 2.41
N PHE A 74 2.39 -11.25 1.38
CA PHE A 74 2.48 -12.38 0.44
C PHE A 74 3.62 -12.17 -0.54
N ASP A 75 4.28 -13.29 -0.90
CA ASP A 75 5.35 -13.36 -1.89
C ASP A 75 6.39 -12.24 -1.69
N GLN A 76 6.82 -12.09 -0.44
CA GLN A 76 7.63 -10.95 0.01
C GLN A 76 8.88 -10.76 -0.84
N GLU A 77 9.59 -11.82 -1.20
CA GLU A 77 10.79 -11.73 -2.04
C GLU A 77 10.48 -11.14 -3.42
N GLU A 78 9.41 -11.61 -4.09
CA GLU A 78 8.99 -11.09 -5.38
C GLU A 78 8.57 -9.62 -5.26
N ALA A 79 7.77 -9.30 -4.25
CA ALA A 79 7.28 -7.95 -4.03
C ALA A 79 8.42 -6.95 -3.75
N LEU A 80 9.40 -7.33 -2.94
CA LEU A 80 10.57 -6.49 -2.64
C LEU A 80 11.49 -6.32 -3.85
N LYS A 81 11.62 -7.36 -4.69
CA LYS A 81 12.32 -7.24 -5.97
C LYS A 81 11.64 -6.21 -6.88
N ILE A 82 10.32 -6.34 -7.07
CA ILE A 82 9.54 -5.38 -7.87
C ILE A 82 9.65 -3.97 -7.28
N ALA A 83 9.57 -3.84 -5.95
CA ALA A 83 9.67 -2.55 -5.28
C ALA A 83 11.03 -1.89 -5.54
N THR A 84 12.11 -2.66 -5.46
CA THR A 84 13.47 -2.18 -5.75
C THR A 84 13.60 -1.72 -7.21
N GLU A 85 13.15 -2.53 -8.16
CA GLU A 85 13.17 -2.20 -9.59
C GLU A 85 12.31 -0.96 -9.93
N ALA A 86 11.21 -0.77 -9.20
CA ALA A 86 10.29 0.34 -9.39
C ALA A 86 10.65 1.62 -8.59
N GLY A 87 11.67 1.58 -7.73
CA GLY A 87 11.97 2.68 -6.81
C GLY A 87 10.89 2.94 -5.76
N VAL A 88 10.11 1.92 -5.39
CA VAL A 88 9.09 1.98 -4.34
C VAL A 88 9.71 1.65 -2.99
N GLY A 89 9.65 2.58 -2.04
CA GLY A 89 10.08 2.35 -0.66
C GLY A 89 9.07 1.47 0.09
N VAL A 90 9.56 0.55 0.92
CA VAL A 90 8.71 -0.29 1.79
C VAL A 90 9.21 -0.17 3.21
N ILE A 91 8.33 0.14 4.15
CA ILE A 91 8.65 0.26 5.58
C ILE A 91 7.58 -0.41 6.45
N ALA A 92 8.03 -1.16 7.44
CA ALA A 92 7.19 -1.69 8.51
C ALA A 92 7.50 -0.95 9.81
N ILE A 93 6.46 -0.47 10.49
CA ILE A 93 6.53 0.28 11.76
C ILE A 93 5.86 -0.52 12.87
#